data_AF-A0A935M6S4-F1
#
_entry.id   AF-A0A935M6S4-F1
#
_cell.length_a   1.000
_cell.length_b   1.000
_cell.length_c   1.000
_cell.angle_alpha   90.00
_cell.angle_beta   90.00
_cell.angle_gamma   90.00
#
_symmetry.space_group_name_H-M   'P 1'
#
loop_
_entity.id
_entity.type
_entity.pdbx_description
1 polymer ?
#
loop_
_entity_poly.entity_id
_entity_poly.type
_entity_poly.pdbx_seq_one_letter_code
_entity_poly.pdbx_strand_id
1 'polypeptide(L)'
;MDSIVTRWCCTDEPHPHVHLVLKAVSEQGVRLNIKKATLRHWRSQFASHLRMLGVAANATERAVRGENRSAMKDGIYRASLRGDSSYIRAQVEAVAKELGSSGSGQPESGMRTLLETRRAIQLGWRSVVERLVAQGDRRLAADVIQFSGDMPRPLTDREWVIRGLLVQVHTRQQEARTR
;
A
#
# COMPACT_ATOMS: atom_id res chain seq x y z
N MET A 1 -20.65 23.83 -16.79
CA MET A 1 -19.99 22.55 -17.16
C MET A 1 -18.98 22.89 -18.22
N ASP A 2 -17.71 23.05 -17.84
CA ASP A 2 -16.52 22.87 -18.68
C ASP A 2 -15.29 23.11 -17.79
N SER A 3 -14.73 22.02 -17.26
CA SER A 3 -13.59 22.06 -16.32
C SER A 3 -12.35 21.34 -16.84
N ILE A 4 -12.42 20.81 -18.07
CA ILE A 4 -11.31 20.12 -18.73
C ILE A 4 -10.59 21.13 -19.61
N VAL A 5 -9.33 21.39 -19.31
CA VAL A 5 -8.50 22.36 -20.05
C VAL A 5 -7.81 21.71 -21.24
N THR A 6 -7.36 20.46 -21.09
CA THR A 6 -6.67 19.71 -22.15
C THR A 6 -6.72 18.20 -21.90
N ARG A 7 -6.79 17.39 -22.97
CA ARG A 7 -6.63 15.94 -22.96
C ARG A 7 -5.57 15.54 -23.99
N TRP A 8 -4.61 14.71 -23.59
CA TRP A 8 -3.64 14.09 -24.52
C TRP A 8 -3.48 12.60 -24.22
N CYS A 9 -3.50 11.76 -25.27
CA CYS A 9 -3.37 10.31 -25.16
C CYS A 9 -1.95 9.91 -25.60
N CYS A 10 -1.20 9.23 -24.72
CA CYS A 10 0.09 8.62 -25.01
C CYS A 10 -0.15 7.13 -25.25
N THR A 11 -0.03 6.70 -26.50
CA THR A 11 -0.26 5.32 -26.96
C THR A 11 1.00 4.68 -27.53
N ASP A 12 2.11 5.42 -27.55
CA ASP A 12 3.43 5.05 -28.04
C ASP A 12 4.30 4.35 -26.96
N GLU A 13 3.80 4.26 -25.72
CA GLU A 13 4.44 3.52 -24.62
C GLU A 13 3.78 2.15 -24.36
N PRO A 14 4.49 1.18 -23.72
CA PRO A 14 3.94 -0.12 -23.33
C PRO A 14 2.69 -0.05 -22.44
N HIS A 15 2.45 1.11 -21.82
CA HIS A 15 1.33 1.37 -20.92
C HIS A 15 0.55 2.57 -21.44
N PRO A 16 -0.43 2.36 -22.34
CA PRO A 16 -1.18 3.46 -22.92
C PRO A 16 -1.90 4.22 -21.81
N HIS A 17 -1.68 5.53 -21.76
CA HIS A 17 -2.22 6.38 -20.71
C HIS A 17 -2.69 7.73 -21.26
N VAL A 18 -3.52 8.42 -20.48
CA VAL A 18 -4.12 9.69 -20.85
C VAL A 18 -3.76 10.73 -19.80
N HIS A 19 -3.28 11.88 -20.27
CA HIS A 19 -3.12 13.07 -19.44
C HIS A 19 -4.41 13.88 -19.50
N LEU A 20 -4.98 14.17 -18.33
CA LEU A 20 -6.13 15.04 -18.19
C LEU A 20 -5.74 16.24 -17.32
N VAL A 21 -5.85 17.45 -17.89
CA VAL A 21 -5.59 18.69 -17.16
C VAL A 21 -6.92 19.29 -16.74
N LEU A 22 -7.12 19.42 -15.43
CA LEU A 22 -8.32 19.97 -14.81
C LEU A 22 -8.04 21.36 -14.25
N LYS A 23 -8.98 22.28 -14.46
CA LYS A 23 -8.94 23.58 -13.77
C LYS A 23 -9.22 23.35 -12.28
N ALA A 24 -8.25 23.64 -11.42
CA ALA A 24 -8.36 23.45 -9.97
C ALA A 24 -9.06 24.61 -9.23
N VAL A 25 -9.78 25.46 -9.97
CA VAL A 25 -10.52 26.62 -9.44
C VAL A 25 -11.91 26.63 -10.06
N SER A 26 -12.94 26.69 -9.24
CA SER A 26 -14.33 26.81 -9.68
C SER A 26 -14.58 28.14 -10.41
N GLU A 27 -15.71 28.26 -11.10
CA GLU A 27 -16.18 29.54 -11.68
C GLU A 27 -16.33 30.63 -10.61
N GLN A 28 -16.66 30.25 -9.37
CA GLN A 28 -16.81 31.15 -8.21
C GLN A 28 -15.47 31.48 -7.51
N GLY A 29 -14.33 31.13 -8.09
CA GLY A 29 -13.00 31.43 -7.53
C GLY A 29 -12.52 30.53 -6.39
N VAL A 30 -13.30 29.54 -5.96
CA VAL A 30 -12.92 28.59 -4.90
C VAL A 30 -11.91 27.57 -5.44
N ARG A 31 -10.78 27.41 -4.73
CA ARG A 31 -9.76 26.40 -5.07
C ARG A 31 -10.20 25.01 -4.60
N LEU A 32 -9.97 24.03 -5.46
CA LEU A 32 -10.13 22.63 -5.14
C LEU A 32 -9.01 22.17 -4.19
N ASN A 33 -9.36 21.78 -2.96
CA ASN A 33 -8.41 21.24 -1.99
C ASN A 33 -8.31 19.71 -2.10
N ILE A 34 -7.32 19.23 -2.85
CA ILE A 34 -7.14 17.79 -3.09
C ILE A 34 -6.32 17.17 -1.94
N LYS A 35 -7.02 16.52 -1.00
CA LYS A 35 -6.39 15.72 0.06
C LYS A 35 -6.19 14.26 -0.39
N LYS A 36 -5.33 13.52 0.31
CA LYS A 36 -5.09 12.09 0.03
C LYS A 36 -6.36 11.24 0.11
N ALA A 37 -7.28 11.54 1.03
CA ALA A 37 -8.56 10.86 1.15
C ALA A 37 -9.45 11.10 -0.08
N THR A 38 -9.51 12.35 -0.56
CA THR A 38 -10.23 12.73 -1.79
C THR A 38 -9.71 11.95 -3.00
N LEU A 39 -8.39 11.84 -3.16
CA LEU A 39 -7.79 11.06 -4.25
C LEU A 39 -8.15 9.57 -4.18
N ARG A 40 -8.21 8.98 -2.98
CA ARG A 40 -8.65 7.58 -2.81
C ARG A 40 -10.09 7.40 -3.27
N HIS A 41 -10.96 8.29 -2.80
CA HIS A 41 -12.37 8.27 -3.16
C HIS A 41 -12.56 8.41 -4.68
N TRP A 42 -11.89 9.37 -5.31
CA TRP A 42 -11.97 9.58 -6.75
C TRP A 42 -11.47 8.40 -7.57
N ARG A 43 -10.38 7.73 -7.17
CA ARG A 43 -9.93 6.50 -7.85
C ARG A 43 -10.98 5.38 -7.76
N SER A 44 -11.59 5.22 -6.60
CA SER A 44 -12.66 4.23 -6.38
C SER A 44 -13.88 4.52 -7.27
N GLN A 45 -14.34 5.77 -7.28
CA GLN A 45 -15.47 6.19 -8.13
C GLN A 45 -15.15 6.08 -9.61
N PHE A 46 -13.96 6.50 -10.04
CA PHE A 46 -13.53 6.40 -11.43
C PHE A 46 -13.53 4.94 -11.91
N ALA A 47 -12.96 4.02 -11.13
CA ALA A 47 -13.01 2.59 -11.46
C ALA A 47 -14.45 2.05 -11.47
N SER A 48 -15.33 2.55 -10.60
CA SER A 48 -16.75 2.20 -10.62
C SER A 48 -17.45 2.64 -11.91
N HIS A 49 -17.23 3.89 -12.34
CA HIS A 49 -17.76 4.41 -13.60
C HIS A 49 -17.23 3.63 -14.80
N LEU A 50 -15.95 3.30 -14.84
CA LEU A 50 -15.36 2.47 -15.89
C LEU A 50 -16.04 1.09 -15.97
N ARG A 51 -16.27 0.42 -14.83
CA ARG A 51 -16.96 -0.88 -14.82
C ARG A 51 -18.39 -0.78 -15.34
N MET A 52 -19.12 0.31 -15.05
CA MET A 52 -20.46 0.53 -15.61
C MET A 52 -20.44 0.72 -17.13
N LEU A 53 -19.33 1.23 -17.69
CA LEU A 53 -19.10 1.32 -19.13
C LEU A 53 -18.53 0.03 -19.75
N GLY A 54 -18.48 -1.08 -18.99
CA GLY A 54 -17.95 -2.36 -19.45
C GLY A 54 -16.41 -2.46 -19.45
N VAL A 55 -15.70 -1.45 -18.93
CA VAL A 55 -14.24 -1.46 -18.83
C VAL A 55 -13.82 -2.08 -17.49
N ALA A 56 -13.12 -3.21 -17.56
CA ALA A 56 -12.57 -3.85 -16.36
C ALA A 56 -11.54 -2.93 -15.68
N ALA A 57 -11.90 -2.42 -14.50
CA ALA A 57 -11.05 -1.50 -13.74
C ALA A 57 -11.08 -1.83 -12.24
N ASN A 58 -9.90 -1.82 -11.61
CA ASN A 58 -9.73 -2.05 -10.18
C ASN A 58 -9.08 -0.84 -9.49
N ALA A 59 -9.61 -0.46 -8.33
CA ALA A 59 -9.09 0.60 -7.48
C ALA A 59 -9.04 0.19 -5.99
N THR A 60 -8.72 -1.08 -5.71
CA THR A 60 -8.49 -1.56 -4.33
C THR A 60 -7.31 -0.85 -3.66
N GLU A 61 -7.50 -0.43 -2.41
CA GLU A 61 -6.41 0.12 -1.61
C GLU A 61 -5.35 -0.95 -1.28
N ARG A 62 -4.08 -0.54 -1.18
CA ARG A 62 -2.96 -1.45 -0.85
C ARG A 62 -3.21 -2.23 0.44
N ALA A 63 -3.67 -1.55 1.48
CA ALA A 63 -3.96 -2.17 2.76
C ALA A 63 -5.04 -3.27 2.64
N VAL A 64 -6.06 -3.06 1.80
CA VAL A 64 -7.11 -4.06 1.51
C VAL A 64 -6.53 -5.30 0.82
N ARG A 65 -5.41 -5.16 0.09
CA ARG A 65 -4.67 -6.28 -0.52
C ARG A 65 -3.65 -6.94 0.43
N GLY A 66 -3.56 -6.50 1.68
CA GLY A 66 -2.55 -7.00 2.63
C GLY A 66 -1.17 -6.35 2.49
N GLU A 67 -1.02 -5.33 1.63
CA GLU A 67 0.22 -4.58 1.48
C GLU A 67 0.23 -3.36 2.39
N ASN A 68 1.07 -3.36 3.42
CA ASN A 68 1.23 -2.22 4.32
C ASN A 68 2.61 -1.55 4.27
N ARG A 69 3.47 -1.96 3.33
CA ARG A 69 4.80 -1.36 3.15
C ARG A 69 4.68 0.01 2.49
N SER A 70 5.24 1.02 3.15
CA SER A 70 5.33 2.37 2.61
C SER A 70 6.21 2.39 1.35
N ALA A 71 5.77 3.12 0.32
CA ALA A 71 6.61 3.38 -0.83
C ALA A 71 7.76 4.31 -0.42
N MET A 72 9.00 3.95 -0.78
CA MET A 72 10.15 4.81 -0.58
C MET A 72 10.07 6.02 -1.51
N LYS A 73 10.62 7.16 -1.08
CA LYS A 73 10.85 8.29 -1.99
C LYS A 73 11.82 7.84 -3.07
N ASP A 74 11.62 8.28 -4.31
CA ASP A 74 12.40 7.83 -5.47
C ASP A 74 13.92 7.97 -5.27
N GLY A 75 14.39 9.07 -4.69
CA GLY A 75 15.81 9.25 -4.35
C GLY A 75 16.34 8.21 -3.36
N ILE A 76 15.56 7.87 -2.32
CA ILE A 76 15.93 6.84 -1.34
C ILE A 76 15.93 5.46 -2.00
N TYR A 77 14.93 5.19 -2.84
CA TYR A 77 14.79 3.92 -3.57
C TYR A 77 15.97 3.71 -4.54
N ARG A 78 16.30 4.70 -5.37
CA ARG A 78 17.43 4.62 -6.30
C ARG A 78 18.76 4.49 -5.57
N ALA A 79 18.94 5.19 -4.45
CA ALA A 79 20.13 5.06 -3.62
C ALA A 79 20.21 3.68 -2.95
N SER A 80 19.08 3.10 -2.52
CA SER A 80 19.05 1.78 -1.89
C SER A 80 19.36 0.66 -2.88
N LEU A 81 18.91 0.78 -4.14
CA LEU A 81 19.28 -0.14 -5.22
C LEU A 81 20.79 -0.19 -5.47
N ARG A 82 21.52 0.91 -5.21
CA ARG A 82 22.98 0.98 -5.31
C ARG A 82 23.72 0.62 -4.02
N GLY A 83 23.02 0.40 -2.90
CA GLY A 83 23.64 0.20 -1.58
C GLY A 83 24.11 1.49 -0.87
N ASP A 84 23.82 2.66 -1.45
CA ASP A 84 24.35 3.96 -1.01
C ASP A 84 23.36 4.78 -0.17
N SER A 85 22.21 4.22 0.18
CA SER A 85 21.19 4.97 0.92
C SER A 85 21.62 5.21 2.36
N SER A 86 22.06 6.44 2.65
CA SER A 86 22.36 6.91 4.01
C SER A 86 21.14 6.78 4.93
N TYR A 87 19.93 7.03 4.41
CA TYR A 87 18.69 6.87 5.16
C TYR A 87 18.47 5.43 5.61
N ILE A 88 18.60 4.46 4.70
CA ILE A 88 18.42 3.03 5.04
C ILE A 88 19.52 2.57 6.01
N ARG A 89 20.76 3.01 5.78
CA ARG A 89 21.89 2.70 6.66
C ARG A 89 21.65 3.21 8.09
N ALA A 90 21.23 4.47 8.23
CA ALA A 90 20.92 5.05 9.53
C ALA A 90 19.76 4.32 10.25
N GLN A 91 18.72 3.90 9.52
CA GLN A 91 17.62 3.11 10.09
C GLN A 91 18.10 1.75 10.60
N VAL A 92 18.93 1.06 9.82
CA VAL A 92 19.54 -0.22 10.20
C VAL A 92 20.43 -0.06 11.43
N GLU A 93 21.30 0.94 11.46
CA GLU A 93 22.22 1.22 12.57
C GLU A 93 21.47 1.56 13.87
N ALA A 94 20.43 2.40 13.78
CA ALA A 94 19.59 2.73 14.92
C ALA A 94 18.94 1.48 15.52
N VAL A 95 18.33 0.65 14.68
CA VAL A 95 17.71 -0.62 15.10
C VAL A 95 18.74 -1.59 15.69
N ALA A 96 19.93 -1.71 15.08
CA ALA A 96 20.99 -2.59 15.58
C ALA A 96 21.51 -2.14 16.95
N LYS A 97 21.70 -0.82 17.15
CA LYS A 97 22.11 -0.24 18.44
C LYS A 97 21.05 -0.47 19.51
N GLU A 98 19.78 -0.31 19.18
CA GLU A 98 18.66 -0.60 20.08
C GLU A 98 18.60 -2.08 20.47
N LEU A 99 18.79 -3.01 19.53
CA LEU A 99 18.76 -4.44 19.83
C LEU A 99 19.95 -4.91 20.68
N GLY A 100 21.11 -4.28 20.54
CA GLY A 100 22.30 -4.56 21.37
C GLY A 100 22.23 -3.95 22.78
N SER A 101 21.37 -2.95 22.97
CA SER A 101 21.04 -2.39 24.29
C SER A 101 19.85 -3.19 24.83
N SER A 102 19.86 -3.73 26.05
CA SER A 102 18.78 -4.59 26.57
C SER A 102 17.39 -3.92 26.77
N GLY A 103 17.06 -2.86 26.03
CA GLY A 103 15.84 -2.09 26.14
C GLY A 103 14.78 -2.50 25.14
N SER A 104 13.70 -3.08 25.65
CA SER A 104 12.39 -3.14 24.99
C SER A 104 11.98 -1.74 24.53
N GLY A 105 12.24 -1.43 23.25
CA GLY A 105 11.83 -0.18 22.62
C GLY A 105 10.31 0.00 22.69
N GLN A 106 9.87 1.23 22.97
CA GLN A 106 8.45 1.55 23.04
C GLN A 106 7.72 1.12 21.75
N PRO A 107 6.49 0.55 21.86
CA PRO A 107 5.69 0.25 20.68
C PRO A 107 5.43 1.53 19.90
N GLU A 108 5.82 1.55 18.62
CA GLU A 108 5.66 2.72 17.76
C GLU A 108 4.20 3.18 17.73
N SER A 109 3.98 4.51 17.82
CA SER A 109 2.62 5.08 17.82
C SER A 109 1.83 4.72 16.54
N GLY A 110 2.53 4.43 15.44
CA GLY A 110 1.94 3.99 14.18
C GLY A 110 1.32 2.58 14.21
N MET A 111 1.74 1.69 15.13
CA MET A 111 1.23 0.33 15.22
C MET A 111 -0.27 0.30 15.53
N ARG A 112 -0.74 1.18 16.43
CA ARG A 112 -2.16 1.27 16.77
C ARG A 112 -3.01 1.58 15.55
N THR A 113 -2.60 2.56 14.74
CA THR A 113 -3.32 2.95 13.52
C THR A 113 -3.33 1.81 12.49
N LEU A 114 -2.22 1.07 12.36
CA LEU A 114 -2.13 -0.09 11.48
C LEU A 114 -3.07 -1.22 11.90
N LEU A 115 -3.17 -1.50 13.22
CA LEU A 115 -4.07 -2.50 13.76
C LEU A 115 -5.55 -2.10 13.64
N GLU A 116 -5.88 -0.84 13.88
CA GLU A 116 -7.23 -0.30 13.66
C GLU A 116 -7.63 -0.42 12.17
N THR A 117 -6.72 -0.07 11.26
CA THR A 117 -6.93 -0.25 9.82
C THR A 117 -7.11 -1.72 9.45
N ARG A 118 -6.28 -2.61 10.00
CA ARG A 118 -6.37 -4.06 9.80
C ARG A 118 -7.72 -4.61 10.24
N ARG A 119 -8.21 -4.18 11.41
CA ARG A 119 -9.52 -4.58 11.93
C ARG A 119 -10.66 -4.14 10.99
N ALA A 120 -10.62 -2.90 10.52
CA ALA A 120 -11.62 -2.39 9.57
C ALA A 120 -11.64 -3.21 8.26
N ILE A 121 -10.47 -3.58 7.74
CA ILE A 121 -10.34 -4.40 6.52
C ILE A 121 -10.90 -5.80 6.75
N GLN A 122 -10.59 -6.44 7.88
CA GLN A 122 -11.12 -7.77 8.21
C GLN A 122 -12.65 -7.76 8.34
N LEU A 123 -13.23 -6.71 8.95
CA LEU A 123 -14.68 -6.54 9.01
C LEU A 123 -15.28 -6.34 7.60
N GLY A 124 -14.61 -5.56 6.75
CA GLY A 124 -15.02 -5.37 5.35
C GLY A 124 -15.06 -6.68 4.57
N TRP A 125 -14.01 -7.51 4.68
CA TRP A 125 -13.98 -8.83 4.04
C TRP A 125 -15.05 -9.78 4.57
N ARG A 126 -15.31 -9.77 5.89
CA ARG A 126 -16.42 -10.55 6.46
C ARG A 126 -17.76 -10.17 5.86
N SER A 127 -18.03 -8.87 5.70
CA SER A 127 -19.25 -8.38 5.06
C SER A 127 -19.35 -8.80 3.59
N VAL A 128 -18.22 -8.91 2.86
CA VAL A 128 -18.20 -9.46 1.50
C VAL A 128 -18.57 -10.94 1.51
N VAL A 129 -17.98 -11.73 2.42
CA VAL A 129 -18.28 -13.17 2.58
C VAL A 129 -19.77 -13.39 2.88
N GLU A 130 -20.34 -12.63 3.81
CA GLU A 130 -21.77 -12.72 4.15
C GLU A 130 -22.67 -12.48 2.93
N ARG A 131 -22.34 -11.49 2.10
CA ARG A 131 -23.07 -11.22 0.84
C ARG A 131 -22.92 -12.35 -0.17
N LEU A 132 -21.72 -12.88 -0.35
CA LEU A 132 -21.47 -13.99 -1.29
C LEU A 132 -22.24 -15.25 -0.89
N VAL A 133 -22.24 -15.58 0.41
CA VAL A 133 -23.02 -16.70 0.94
C VAL A 133 -24.51 -16.49 0.72
N ALA A 134 -25.03 -15.29 0.98
CA ALA A 134 -26.43 -14.96 0.75
C ALA A 134 -26.84 -15.06 -0.73
N GLN A 135 -25.90 -14.80 -1.66
CA GLN A 135 -26.09 -14.96 -3.10
C GLN A 135 -25.89 -16.40 -3.60
N GLY A 136 -25.50 -17.33 -2.72
CA GLY A 136 -25.25 -18.74 -3.06
C GLY A 136 -23.85 -19.02 -3.59
N ASP A 137 -22.97 -18.02 -3.71
CA ASP A 137 -21.60 -18.18 -4.22
C ASP A 137 -20.64 -18.64 -3.12
N ARG A 138 -20.81 -19.90 -2.70
CA ARG A 138 -20.06 -20.50 -1.60
C ARG A 138 -18.57 -20.69 -1.92
N ARG A 139 -18.24 -20.92 -3.20
CA ARG A 139 -16.85 -21.11 -3.62
C ARG A 139 -16.07 -19.80 -3.51
N LEU A 140 -16.59 -18.72 -4.07
CA LEU A 140 -15.94 -17.41 -3.97
C LEU A 140 -15.89 -16.92 -2.51
N ALA A 141 -16.92 -17.21 -1.71
CA ALA A 141 -16.89 -16.94 -0.28
C ALA A 141 -15.72 -17.64 0.42
N ALA A 142 -15.45 -18.91 0.12
CA ALA A 142 -14.32 -19.66 0.66
C ALA A 142 -12.98 -19.06 0.24
N ASP A 143 -12.83 -18.68 -1.04
CA ASP A 143 -11.62 -18.04 -1.55
C ASP A 143 -11.34 -16.71 -0.83
N VAL A 144 -12.38 -15.91 -0.56
CA VAL A 144 -12.26 -14.65 0.19
C VAL A 144 -11.88 -14.89 1.66
N ILE A 145 -12.43 -15.92 2.30
CA ILE A 145 -12.06 -16.30 3.67
C ILE A 145 -10.57 -16.63 3.70
N GLN A 146 -10.11 -17.53 2.82
CA GLN A 146 -8.71 -17.93 2.73
C GLN A 146 -7.81 -16.71 2.50
N PHE A 147 -8.13 -15.89 1.49
CA PHE A 147 -7.37 -14.68 1.19
C PHE A 147 -7.25 -13.73 2.39
N SER A 148 -8.35 -13.49 3.11
CA SER A 148 -8.34 -12.61 4.28
C SER A 148 -7.53 -13.16 5.46
N GLY A 149 -7.50 -14.48 5.61
CA GLY A 149 -6.73 -15.22 6.60
C GLY A 149 -5.23 -15.23 6.31
N ASP A 150 -4.85 -15.36 5.04
CA ASP A 150 -3.46 -15.42 4.58
C ASP A 150 -2.75 -14.05 4.59
N MET A 151 -3.51 -12.96 4.74
CA MET A 151 -2.91 -11.62 4.78
C MET A 151 -1.94 -11.47 5.97
N PRO A 152 -0.72 -10.97 5.71
CA PRO A 152 0.30 -10.85 6.74
C PRO A 152 -0.10 -9.86 7.82
N ARG A 153 0.43 -10.06 9.03
CA ARG A 153 0.37 -9.06 10.10
C ARG A 153 0.98 -7.75 9.56
N PRO A 154 0.30 -6.60 9.73
CA PRO A 154 0.90 -5.33 9.36
C PRO A 154 2.14 -5.09 10.22
N LEU A 155 3.26 -4.80 9.57
CA LEU A 155 4.52 -4.43 10.22
C LEU A 155 4.75 -2.93 10.14
N THR A 156 5.34 -2.35 11.17
CA THR A 156 5.85 -0.98 11.08
C THR A 156 7.15 -0.90 10.29
N ASP A 157 7.59 0.31 9.93
CA ASP A 157 8.85 0.50 9.20
C ASP A 157 10.05 -0.06 10.00
N ARG A 158 10.06 0.12 11.33
CA ARG A 158 11.04 -0.50 12.23
C ARG A 158 10.99 -2.02 12.20
N GLU A 159 9.80 -2.62 12.32
CA GLU A 159 9.65 -4.08 12.26
C GLU A 159 10.07 -4.64 10.90
N TRP A 160 9.86 -3.91 9.80
CA TRP A 160 10.38 -4.26 8.48
C TRP A 160 11.91 -4.28 8.43
N VAL A 161 12.57 -3.29 9.05
CA VAL A 161 14.04 -3.24 9.15
C VAL A 161 14.56 -4.42 9.99
N ILE A 162 13.97 -4.67 11.16
CA ILE A 162 14.33 -5.81 12.03
C ILE A 162 14.20 -7.12 11.26
N ARG A 163 13.07 -7.33 10.58
CA ARG A 163 12.83 -8.54 9.80
C ARG A 163 13.88 -8.71 8.69
N GLY A 164 14.25 -7.62 8.01
CA GLY A 164 15.31 -7.63 7.00
C GLY A 164 16.67 -8.05 7.58
N LEU A 165 17.04 -7.52 8.75
CA LEU A 165 18.30 -7.87 9.42
C LEU A 165 18.32 -9.34 9.86
N LEU A 166 17.23 -9.84 10.43
CA LEU A 166 17.13 -11.25 10.85
C LEU A 166 17.30 -12.21 9.66
N VAL A 167 16.70 -11.90 8.51
CA VAL A 167 16.87 -12.70 7.29
C VAL A 167 18.33 -12.71 6.83
N GLN A 168 19.00 -11.55 6.81
CA GLN A 168 20.41 -11.46 6.42
C GLN A 168 21.34 -12.24 7.35
N VAL A 169 21.11 -12.17 8.67
CA VAL A 169 21.88 -12.95 9.65
C VAL A 169 21.69 -14.45 9.44
N HIS A 170 20.45 -14.88 9.21
CA HIS A 170 20.16 -16.29 8.94
C HIS A 170 20.83 -16.80 7.67
N THR A 171 20.76 -16.04 6.57
CA THR A 171 21.44 -16.38 5.30
C THR A 171 22.95 -16.53 5.50
N ARG A 172 23.60 -15.59 6.20
CA ARG A 172 25.05 -15.66 6.49
C ARG A 172 25.43 -16.86 7.35
N GLN A 173 24.61 -17.22 8.34
CA GLN A 173 24.86 -18.40 9.18
C GLN A 173 24.69 -19.72 8.40
N GLN A 174 23.76 -19.78 7.45
CA GLN A 174 23.59 -20.93 6.56
C GLN A 174 24.79 -21.10 5.64
N GLU A 175 25.28 -20.02 5.01
CA GLU A 175 26.47 -20.01 4.16
C GLU A 175 27.76 -20.39 4.90
N ALA A 176 27.88 -20.00 6.18
CA ALA A 176 29.02 -20.37 7.01
C ALA A 176 28.98 -21.82 7.51
N ARG A 177 27.82 -22.48 7.48
CA ARG A 177 27.64 -23.90 7.87
C ARG A 177 27.81 -24.87 6.70
N THR A 178 27.70 -24.39 5.46
CA THR A 178 27.86 -25.19 4.23
C THR A 178 29.28 -25.13 3.64
N ARG A 179 30.20 -24.42 4.30
CA ARG A 179 31.65 -24.41 4.02
C ARG A 179 32.38 -25.21 5.08
#